data_AF-A0A934VWK9-F1
#
_entry.id   AF-A0A934VWK9-F1
#
_cell.length_a   1.000
_cell.length_b   1.000
_cell.length_c   1.000
_cell.angle_alpha   90.00
_cell.angle_beta   90.00
_cell.angle_gamma   90.00
#
_symmetry.space_group_name_H-M   'P 1'
#
loop_
_entity.id
_entity.type
_entity.pdbx_description
1 polymer ?
#
loop_
_entity_poly.entity_id
_entity_poly.type
_entity_poly.pdbx_seq_one_letter_code
_entity_poly.pdbx_strand_id
1 'polypeptide(L)'
;MEPFGVYFRFDDRERFLAARRAFERIKTCKESGDWPDDDGGWREFFDQQALDHFWWPTSSELEDFKKLYFTIPVDERHKDPRLQHPWDFMSMFEAFKDGDYGLEDFDEDGEGTGCLIFDPHGHPYGGTGCMRAFIEAFDMEITGVND
;
A
#
# COMPACT_ATOMS: atom_id res chain seq x y z
N MET A 1 -22.21 -10.82 4.65
CA MET A 1 -20.88 -10.57 5.24
C MET A 1 -20.31 -9.42 4.43
N GLU A 2 -19.90 -8.33 5.07
CA GLU A 2 -19.22 -7.25 4.33
C GLU A 2 -17.89 -7.80 3.78
N PRO A 3 -17.51 -7.44 2.55
CA PRO A 3 -16.26 -7.90 1.96
C PRO A 3 -15.06 -7.36 2.75
N PHE A 4 -13.96 -8.10 2.75
CA PHE A 4 -12.70 -7.59 3.29
C PHE A 4 -12.21 -6.43 2.42
N GLY A 5 -11.80 -5.33 3.04
CA GLY A 5 -11.45 -4.13 2.29
C GLY A 5 -10.98 -2.95 3.12
N VAL A 6 -10.40 -1.99 2.41
CA VAL A 6 -10.03 -0.67 2.92
C VAL A 6 -10.92 0.36 2.27
N TYR A 7 -11.66 1.11 3.09
CA TYR A 7 -12.64 2.10 2.66
C TYR A 7 -12.05 3.50 2.75
N PHE A 8 -12.40 4.36 1.80
CA PHE A 8 -11.83 5.69 1.70
C PHE A 8 -12.82 6.72 1.13
N ARG A 9 -12.49 8.00 1.35
CA ARG A 9 -13.09 9.16 0.68
C ARG A 9 -12.09 9.78 -0.28
N PHE A 10 -12.60 10.35 -1.37
CA PHE A 10 -11.84 11.12 -2.34
C PHE A 10 -12.69 12.26 -2.90
N ASP A 11 -12.08 13.43 -3.04
CA ASP A 11 -12.72 14.61 -3.64
C ASP A 11 -12.21 14.88 -5.07
N ASP A 12 -11.09 14.25 -5.45
CA ASP A 12 -10.44 14.41 -6.74
C ASP A 12 -10.65 13.15 -7.61
N ARG A 13 -11.47 13.32 -8.67
CA ARG A 13 -11.79 12.24 -9.60
C ARG A 13 -10.59 11.80 -10.44
N GLU A 14 -9.66 12.71 -10.76
CA GLU A 14 -8.47 12.37 -11.54
C GLU A 14 -7.51 11.52 -10.70
N ARG A 15 -7.33 11.87 -9.42
CA ARG A 15 -6.59 11.07 -8.44
C ARG A 15 -7.18 9.67 -8.28
N PHE A 16 -8.50 9.57 -8.15
CA PHE A 16 -9.18 8.27 -8.12
C PHE A 16 -8.92 7.42 -9.36
N LEU A 17 -9.07 8.02 -10.55
CA LEU A 17 -8.87 7.27 -11.79
C LEU A 17 -7.39 6.88 -11.98
N ALA A 18 -6.45 7.67 -11.47
CA ALA A 18 -5.03 7.31 -11.45
C ALA A 18 -4.76 6.13 -10.51
N ALA A 19 -5.29 6.19 -9.28
CA ALA A 19 -5.21 5.08 -8.33
C ALA A 19 -5.79 3.80 -8.94
N ARG A 20 -7.00 3.86 -9.52
CA ARG A 20 -7.61 2.70 -10.15
C ARG A 20 -6.73 2.09 -11.26
N ARG A 21 -6.09 2.91 -12.10
CA ARG A 21 -5.14 2.40 -13.12
C ARG A 21 -3.93 1.71 -12.50
N ALA A 22 -3.37 2.28 -11.44
CA ALA A 22 -2.26 1.69 -10.70
C ALA A 22 -2.66 0.36 -10.04
N PHE A 23 -3.84 0.32 -9.41
CA PHE A 23 -4.40 -0.88 -8.79
C PHE A 23 -4.59 -2.01 -9.81
N GLU A 24 -5.20 -1.74 -10.96
CA GLU A 24 -5.38 -2.74 -12.02
C GLU A 24 -4.05 -3.33 -12.49
N ARG A 25 -3.00 -2.51 -12.56
CA ARG A 25 -1.65 -3.00 -12.87
C ARG A 25 -1.12 -3.92 -11.78
N ILE A 26 -1.23 -3.53 -10.51
CA ILE A 26 -0.80 -4.33 -9.34
C ILE A 26 -1.55 -5.66 -9.31
N LYS A 27 -2.88 -5.64 -9.48
CA LYS A 27 -3.72 -6.84 -9.54
C LYS A 27 -3.26 -7.78 -10.67
N THR A 28 -3.06 -7.26 -11.87
CA THR A 28 -2.54 -8.04 -13.01
C THR A 28 -1.18 -8.68 -12.70
N CYS A 29 -0.26 -7.94 -12.08
CA CYS A 29 1.04 -8.48 -11.65
C CYS A 29 0.88 -9.59 -10.60
N LYS A 30 -0.03 -9.42 -9.65
CA LYS A 30 -0.30 -10.42 -8.60
C LYS A 30 -0.86 -11.72 -9.16
N GLU A 31 -1.80 -11.63 -10.10
CA GLU A 31 -2.42 -12.80 -10.75
C GLU A 31 -1.45 -13.53 -11.69
N SER A 32 -0.62 -12.80 -12.41
CA SER A 32 0.33 -13.37 -13.38
C SER A 32 1.66 -13.83 -12.77
N GLY A 33 2.03 -13.26 -11.62
CA GLY A 33 3.36 -13.40 -11.03
C GLY A 33 4.45 -12.57 -11.73
N ASP A 34 4.09 -11.76 -12.72
CA ASP A 34 5.03 -10.93 -13.49
C ASP A 34 5.11 -9.52 -12.89
N TRP A 35 6.12 -9.31 -12.04
CA TRP A 35 6.38 -8.04 -11.36
C TRP A 35 7.61 -7.36 -11.98
N PRO A 36 7.59 -6.04 -12.24
CA PRO A 36 8.78 -5.27 -12.53
C PRO A 36 9.88 -5.48 -11.47
N ASP A 37 11.13 -5.57 -11.94
CA ASP A 37 12.30 -5.78 -11.07
C ASP A 37 12.72 -4.52 -10.31
N ASP A 38 12.29 -3.33 -10.77
CA ASP A 38 12.63 -2.03 -10.19
C ASP A 38 11.45 -1.07 -10.12
N ASP A 39 11.69 0.11 -9.54
CA ASP A 39 10.70 1.18 -9.39
C ASP A 39 10.30 1.82 -10.73
N GLY A 40 11.13 1.70 -11.75
CA GLY A 40 10.90 2.26 -13.09
C GLY A 40 9.61 1.75 -13.74
N GLY A 41 9.28 0.47 -13.52
CA GLY A 41 8.04 -0.13 -14.00
C GLY A 41 6.78 0.35 -13.30
N TRP A 42 6.91 1.08 -12.19
CA TRP A 42 5.79 1.60 -11.40
C TRP A 42 5.63 3.11 -11.53
N ARG A 43 6.73 3.84 -11.75
CA ARG A 43 6.76 5.31 -11.82
C ARG A 43 5.83 5.92 -12.87
N GLU A 44 5.42 5.20 -13.91
CA GLU A 44 4.43 5.72 -14.87
C GLU A 44 3.01 5.84 -14.30
N PHE A 45 2.71 5.11 -13.21
CA PHE A 45 1.40 5.09 -12.55
C PHE A 45 1.31 6.07 -11.37
N PHE A 46 2.46 6.60 -10.92
CA PHE A 46 2.57 7.47 -9.74
C PHE A 46 3.22 8.79 -10.16
N ASP A 47 2.47 9.88 -10.10
CA ASP A 47 3.02 11.20 -10.32
C ASP A 47 3.86 11.67 -9.12
N GLN A 48 4.54 12.82 -9.26
CA GLN A 48 5.42 13.32 -8.20
C GLN A 48 4.68 13.52 -6.87
N GLN A 49 3.44 14.00 -6.90
CA GLN A 49 2.64 14.18 -5.69
C GLN A 49 2.40 12.85 -4.96
N ALA A 50 2.10 11.77 -5.70
CA ALA A 50 1.97 10.46 -5.10
C ALA A 50 3.30 9.90 -4.58
N LEU A 51 4.40 10.14 -5.28
CA LEU A 51 5.73 9.70 -4.86
C LEU A 51 6.21 10.41 -3.59
N ASP A 52 5.77 11.65 -3.34
CA ASP A 52 6.14 12.44 -2.16
C ASP A 52 5.54 11.90 -0.85
N HIS A 53 4.55 11.01 -0.91
CA HIS A 53 4.00 10.30 0.27
C HIS A 53 4.93 9.21 0.81
N PHE A 54 5.88 8.74 0.00
CA PHE A 54 6.74 7.64 0.37
C PHE A 54 8.06 8.10 1.00
N TRP A 55 8.60 7.24 1.85
CA TRP A 55 9.94 7.39 2.37
C TRP A 55 10.96 6.92 1.32
N TRP A 56 11.91 7.79 0.99
CA TRP A 56 13.00 7.52 0.06
C TRP A 56 14.35 7.57 0.79
N PRO A 57 14.67 6.57 1.64
CA PRO A 57 15.89 6.62 2.44
C PRO A 57 17.14 6.59 1.57
N THR A 58 18.13 7.38 1.98
CA THR A 58 19.51 7.14 1.56
C THR A 58 20.02 5.81 2.12
N SER A 59 21.08 5.26 1.53
CA SER A 59 21.71 4.03 2.06
C SER A 59 22.08 4.13 3.53
N SER A 60 22.54 5.31 3.98
CA SER A 60 22.89 5.56 5.39
C SER A 60 21.66 5.53 6.30
N GLU A 61 20.57 6.19 5.90
CA GLU A 61 19.32 6.20 6.69
C GLU A 61 18.72 4.81 6.79
N LEU A 62 18.77 4.03 5.70
CA LEU A 62 18.31 2.65 5.70
C LEU A 62 19.18 1.75 6.59
N GLU A 63 20.50 1.93 6.59
CA GLU A 63 21.40 1.22 7.50
C GLU A 63 21.12 1.54 8.97
N ASP A 64 20.91 2.81 9.28
CA ASP A 64 20.63 3.25 10.65
C ASP A 64 19.25 2.77 11.12
N PHE A 65 18.25 2.79 10.24
CA PHE A 65 16.96 2.17 10.47
C PHE A 65 17.09 0.68 10.77
N LYS A 66 17.84 -0.07 9.94
CA LYS A 66 18.07 -1.52 10.15
C LYS A 66 18.75 -1.79 11.49
N LYS A 67 19.79 -1.03 11.83
CA LYS A 67 20.47 -1.15 13.14
C LYS A 67 19.46 -0.96 14.27
N LEU A 68 18.68 0.11 14.24
CA LEU A 68 17.68 0.39 15.25
C LEU A 68 16.61 -0.71 15.32
N TYR A 69 16.08 -1.12 14.19
CA TYR A 69 15.05 -2.17 14.07
C TYR A 69 15.48 -3.48 14.74
N PHE A 70 16.73 -3.92 14.51
CA PHE A 70 17.24 -5.14 15.12
C PHE A 70 17.60 -5.01 16.60
N THR A 71 17.76 -3.80 17.13
CA THR A 71 17.97 -3.57 18.58
C THR A 71 16.67 -3.58 19.40
N ILE A 72 15.53 -3.35 18.76
CA ILE A 72 14.22 -3.28 19.44
C ILE A 72 13.59 -4.69 19.45
N PRO A 73 13.09 -5.19 20.61
CA PRO A 73 12.37 -6.45 20.70
C PRO A 73 11.20 -6.53 19.71
N VAL A 74 10.97 -7.70 19.12
CA VAL A 74 9.97 -7.90 18.05
C VAL A 74 8.58 -7.41 18.45
N ASP A 75 8.17 -7.69 19.69
CA ASP A 75 6.90 -7.31 20.28
C ASP A 75 6.77 -5.82 20.62
N GLU A 76 7.87 -5.07 20.60
CA GLU A 76 7.91 -3.63 20.86
C GLU A 76 8.08 -2.78 19.59
N ARG A 77 8.62 -3.36 18.50
CA ARG A 77 8.92 -2.62 17.24
C ARG A 77 7.76 -1.79 16.72
N HIS A 78 6.56 -2.37 16.67
CA HIS A 78 5.37 -1.70 16.15
C HIS A 78 4.89 -0.51 17.00
N LYS A 79 5.38 -0.39 18.25
CA LYS A 79 5.06 0.71 19.17
C LYS A 79 6.17 1.75 19.24
N ASP A 80 7.34 1.48 18.66
CA ASP A 80 8.47 2.38 18.79
C ASP A 80 8.33 3.56 17.82
N PRO A 81 8.17 4.80 18.33
CA PRO A 81 8.00 5.98 17.48
C PRO A 81 9.21 6.26 16.59
N ARG A 82 10.39 5.74 16.92
CA ARG A 82 11.61 5.93 16.13
C ARG A 82 11.65 5.05 14.88
N LEU A 83 10.81 4.02 14.84
CA LEU A 83 10.60 3.17 13.65
C LEU A 83 9.41 3.65 12.80
N GLN A 84 8.70 4.70 13.23
CA GLN A 84 7.57 5.25 12.49
C GLN A 84 8.11 6.19 11.40
N HIS A 85 8.00 5.74 10.16
CA HIS A 85 8.27 6.48 8.94
C HIS A 85 7.12 6.24 7.96
N PRO A 86 6.93 7.10 6.95
CA PRO A 86 6.09 6.73 5.80
C PRO A 86 6.55 5.41 5.19
N TRP A 87 5.68 4.76 4.43
CA TRP A 87 6.05 3.53 3.74
C TRP A 87 7.16 3.80 2.74
N ASP A 88 8.12 2.88 2.64
CA ASP A 88 9.04 2.83 1.51
C ASP A 88 8.27 2.38 0.25
N PHE A 89 8.52 3.05 -0.88
CA PHE A 89 7.77 2.86 -2.11
C PHE A 89 7.82 1.41 -2.62
N MET A 90 9.02 0.80 -2.61
CA MET A 90 9.18 -0.57 -3.10
C MET A 90 8.65 -1.60 -2.11
N SER A 91 8.79 -1.34 -0.81
CA SER A 91 8.26 -2.19 0.25
C SER A 91 6.73 -2.34 0.17
N MET A 92 6.02 -1.32 -0.32
CA MET A 92 4.58 -1.43 -0.61
C MET A 92 4.28 -2.51 -1.65
N PHE A 93 5.01 -2.52 -2.77
CA PHE A 93 4.83 -3.53 -3.84
C PHE A 93 5.29 -4.91 -3.41
N GLU A 94 6.39 -5.03 -2.65
CA GLU A 94 6.81 -6.30 -2.06
C GLU A 94 5.72 -6.88 -1.16
N ALA A 95 5.07 -6.05 -0.33
CA ALA A 95 3.96 -6.48 0.51
C ALA A 95 2.72 -6.88 -0.31
N PHE A 96 2.41 -6.19 -1.42
CA PHE A 96 1.36 -6.62 -2.35
C PHE A 96 1.69 -7.95 -3.02
N LYS A 97 2.96 -8.16 -3.40
CA LYS A 97 3.42 -9.38 -4.06
C LYS A 97 3.33 -10.59 -3.13
N ASP A 98 3.87 -10.46 -1.93
CA ASP A 98 4.07 -11.59 -1.00
C ASP A 98 2.87 -11.88 -0.10
N GLY A 99 1.90 -10.94 0.01
CA GLY A 99 0.70 -11.12 0.81
C GLY A 99 -0.20 -12.27 0.33
N ASP A 100 -0.77 -13.04 1.26
CA ASP A 100 -1.61 -14.21 0.98
C ASP A 100 -3.10 -13.85 0.88
N TYR A 101 -3.41 -13.07 -0.16
CA TYR A 101 -4.76 -12.62 -0.49
C TYR A 101 -4.93 -12.41 -2.00
N GLY A 102 -6.14 -12.45 -2.53
CA GLY A 102 -6.50 -11.94 -3.85
C GLY A 102 -6.77 -10.43 -3.81
N LEU A 103 -6.49 -9.71 -4.89
CA LEU A 103 -6.95 -8.33 -5.08
C LEU A 103 -8.19 -8.38 -5.96
N GLU A 104 -9.35 -8.02 -5.42
CA GLU A 104 -10.62 -8.24 -6.09
C GLU A 104 -11.09 -7.02 -6.86
N ASP A 105 -11.13 -5.85 -6.21
CA ASP A 105 -11.67 -4.65 -6.85
C ASP A 105 -11.14 -3.34 -6.24
N PHE A 106 -11.24 -2.26 -7.01
CA PHE A 106 -11.01 -0.89 -6.56
C PHE A 106 -12.09 0.00 -7.17
N ASP A 107 -13.18 0.17 -6.43
CA ASP A 107 -14.41 0.76 -6.95
C ASP A 107 -14.91 1.94 -6.10
N GLU A 108 -15.79 2.75 -6.70
CA GLU A 108 -16.53 3.81 -6.02
C GLU A 108 -17.97 3.37 -5.74
N ASP A 109 -18.52 3.72 -4.59
CA ASP A 109 -19.93 3.49 -4.26
C ASP A 109 -20.84 4.70 -4.59
N GLY A 110 -20.24 5.76 -5.15
CA GLY A 110 -20.89 7.03 -5.48
C GLY A 110 -20.81 8.03 -4.31
N GLU A 111 -20.80 9.33 -4.63
CA GLU A 111 -20.66 10.43 -3.64
C GLU A 111 -19.25 10.65 -3.07
N GLY A 112 -18.19 10.27 -3.80
CA GLY A 112 -16.80 10.54 -3.38
C GLY A 112 -16.29 9.57 -2.32
N THR A 113 -16.91 8.39 -2.23
CA THR A 113 -16.45 7.27 -1.42
C THR A 113 -16.08 6.08 -2.32
N GLY A 114 -15.18 5.25 -1.83
CA GLY A 114 -14.72 4.07 -2.54
C GLY A 114 -14.10 3.03 -1.62
N CYS A 115 -13.78 1.88 -2.20
CA CYS A 115 -13.20 0.76 -1.49
C CYS A 115 -12.19 -0.02 -2.34
N LEU A 116 -11.13 -0.48 -1.68
CA LEU A 116 -10.24 -1.51 -2.20
C LEU A 116 -10.66 -2.82 -1.55
N ILE A 117 -11.07 -3.80 -2.36
CA ILE A 117 -11.55 -5.11 -1.93
C ILE A 117 -10.46 -6.15 -2.15
N PHE A 118 -10.26 -7.02 -1.16
CA PHE A 118 -9.32 -8.14 -1.23
C PHE A 118 -9.95 -9.42 -0.66
N ASP A 119 -9.41 -10.58 -1.02
CA ASP A 119 -9.86 -11.89 -0.51
C ASP A 119 -8.72 -12.60 0.24
N PRO A 120 -8.71 -12.61 1.59
CA PRO A 120 -7.65 -13.26 2.35
C PRO A 120 -7.75 -14.79 2.25
N HIS A 121 -6.68 -15.46 1.84
CA HIS A 121 -6.67 -16.92 1.71
C HIS A 121 -6.34 -17.65 3.02
N GLY A 122 -5.60 -17.01 3.94
CA GLY A 122 -5.22 -17.60 5.22
C GLY A 122 -4.65 -16.58 6.20
N HIS A 123 -4.92 -16.74 7.51
CA HIS A 123 -4.34 -15.86 8.52
C HIS A 123 -3.01 -16.42 9.05
N PRO A 124 -1.92 -15.61 9.13
CA PRO A 124 -1.82 -14.21 8.72
C PRO A 124 -1.61 -14.05 7.19
N TYR A 125 -2.30 -13.09 6.57
CA TYR A 125 -2.21 -12.82 5.12
C TYR A 125 -1.30 -11.64 4.76
N GLY A 126 -0.69 -10.97 5.76
CA GLY A 126 0.21 -9.82 5.55
C GLY A 126 -0.34 -8.46 5.98
N GLY A 127 -1.62 -8.37 6.35
CA GLY A 127 -2.27 -7.14 6.82
C GLY A 127 -2.55 -6.13 5.70
N THR A 128 -3.20 -5.02 6.06
CA THR A 128 -3.69 -4.00 5.10
C THR A 128 -2.75 -2.80 4.92
N GLY A 129 -1.57 -2.82 5.54
CA GLY A 129 -0.66 -1.66 5.58
C GLY A 129 -0.26 -1.14 4.19
N CYS A 130 0.04 -2.02 3.24
CA CYS A 130 0.39 -1.63 1.87
C CYS A 130 -0.80 -1.05 1.09
N MET A 131 -2.01 -1.57 1.31
CA MET A 131 -3.25 -1.06 0.72
C MET A 131 -3.54 0.35 1.22
N ARG A 132 -3.31 0.59 2.51
CA ARG A 132 -3.47 1.91 3.12
C ARG A 132 -2.47 2.91 2.56
N ALA A 133 -1.18 2.54 2.50
CA ALA A 133 -0.14 3.37 1.90
C ALA A 133 -0.44 3.73 0.45
N PHE A 134 -0.95 2.77 -0.32
CA PHE A 134 -1.39 2.96 -1.69
C PHE A 134 -2.52 3.99 -1.79
N ILE A 135 -3.58 3.85 -0.98
CA ILE A 135 -4.72 4.77 -0.97
C ILE A 135 -4.29 6.19 -0.57
N GLU A 136 -3.49 6.30 0.50
CA GLU A 136 -2.96 7.58 1.00
C GLU A 136 -2.08 8.28 -0.03
N ALA A 137 -1.28 7.53 -0.81
CA ALA A 137 -0.45 8.09 -1.88
C ALA A 137 -1.24 8.79 -2.99
N PHE A 138 -2.53 8.49 -3.15
CA PHE A 138 -3.41 9.20 -4.09
C PHE A 138 -4.29 10.26 -3.40
N ASP A 139 -3.87 10.75 -2.24
CA ASP A 139 -4.52 11.80 -1.44
C ASP A 139 -5.94 11.45 -0.99
N MET A 140 -6.23 10.16 -0.82
CA MET A 140 -7.53 9.68 -0.33
C MET A 140 -7.50 9.49 1.19
N GLU A 141 -8.63 9.80 1.84
CA GLU A 141 -8.78 9.67 3.29
C GLU A 141 -9.33 8.28 3.63
N ILE A 142 -8.57 7.46 4.34
CA ILE A 142 -9.06 6.17 4.83
C ILE A 142 -10.13 6.39 5.89
N THR A 143 -11.30 5.78 5.71
CA THR A 143 -12.46 5.90 6.61
C THR A 143 -12.73 4.63 7.41
N GLY A 144 -12.22 3.48 6.96
CA GLY A 144 -12.44 2.21 7.64
C GLY A 144 -11.62 1.08 7.05
N VAL A 145 -11.47 0.01 7.83
CA VAL A 145 -10.79 -1.23 7.45
C VAL A 145 -11.62 -2.39 7.96
N ASN A 146 -11.87 -3.37 7.09
CA ASN A 146 -12.46 -4.67 7.43
C ASN A 146 -11.46 -5.75 7.01
N ASP A 147 -10.78 -6.36 7.99
CA ASP A 147 -9.56 -7.17 7.81
C ASP A 147 -9.52 -8.43 8.68
#